data_AF-A0A7C1PNL9-F1
#
_entry.id   AF-A0A7C1PNL9-F1
#
_cell.length_a   1.000
_cell.length_b   1.000
_cell.length_c   1.000
_cell.angle_alpha   90.00
_cell.angle_beta   90.00
_cell.angle_gamma   90.00
#
_symmetry.space_group_name_H-M   'P 1'
#
loop_
_entity.id
_entity.type
_entity.pdbx_description
1 polymer ?
#
loop_
_entity_poly.entity_id
_entity_poly.type
_entity_poly.pdbx_seq_one_letter_code
_entity_poly.pdbx_strand_id
1 'polypeptide(L)' 'MRELTRHHVSGTLKIAPEHFSKKVLRLMNKDRPGLEEFQKMFNRFNPKSGQSLRYYLMIGHP' A
#
# COMPACT_ATOMS: atom_id res chain seq x y z
N MET A 1 5.33 -5.76 10.09
CA MET A 1 3.86 -5.77 9.89
C MET A 1 3.06 -6.28 11.07
N ARG A 2 3.39 -7.42 11.70
CA ARG A 2 2.61 -7.94 12.84
C ARG A 2 2.39 -6.93 13.98
N GLU A 3 3.43 -6.17 14.34
CA GLU A 3 3.32 -5.10 15.36
C GLU A 3 2.37 -3.99 14.90
N LEU A 4 2.56 -3.55 13.66
CA LEU A 4 1.79 -2.49 13.02
C LEU A 4 0.29 -2.84 12.94
N THR A 5 -0.04 -4.05 12.49
CA THR A 5 -1.43 -4.52 12.41
C THR A 5 -2.03 -4.79 13.78
N ARG A 6 -1.25 -5.20 14.79
CA ARG A 6 -1.82 -5.45 16.13
C ARG A 6 -2.00 -4.21 16.99
N HIS A 7 -1.12 -3.22 16.86
CA HIS A 7 -1.02 -2.15 17.86
C HIS A 7 -1.10 -0.73 17.29
N HIS A 8 -0.87 -0.54 15.99
CA HIS A 8 -0.68 0.81 15.43
C HIS A 8 -1.66 1.18 14.31
N VAL A 9 -2.66 0.35 14.02
CA VAL A 9 -3.66 0.62 12.99
C VAL A 9 -5.08 0.44 13.57
N SER A 10 -5.85 1.53 13.65
CA SER A 10 -7.24 1.47 14.08
C SER A 10 -8.18 1.24 12.89
N GLY A 11 -8.16 0.03 12.34
CA GLY A 11 -9.09 -0.41 11.29
C GLY A 11 -8.61 -0.21 9.85
N THR A 12 -7.91 0.87 9.50
CA THR A 12 -7.42 1.04 8.12
C THR A 12 -6.00 1.55 8.05
N LEU A 13 -5.16 0.84 7.30
CA LEU A 13 -3.82 1.29 6.95
C LEU A 13 -3.84 2.02 5.61
N LYS A 14 -3.41 3.27 5.64
CA LYS A 14 -3.33 4.16 4.49
C LYS A 14 -1.96 4.05 3.84
N ILE A 15 -1.92 3.78 2.55
CA ILE A 15 -0.68 3.69 1.77
C ILE A 15 -0.80 4.50 0.48
N ALA A 16 0.32 5.06 0.02
CA ALA A 16 0.38 5.76 -1.25
C ALA A 16 1.22 4.92 -2.22
N PRO A 17 0.61 4.14 -3.12
CA PRO A 17 1.32 3.56 -4.26
C PRO A 17 1.54 4.57 -5.40
N GLU A 18 1.07 5.82 -5.22
CA GLU A 18 1.16 6.94 -6.15
C GLU A 18 0.42 6.75 -7.46
N HIS A 19 0.77 5.75 -8.27
CA HIS A 19 0.12 5.47 -9.54
C HIS A 19 0.20 3.98 -9.91
N PHE A 20 -0.73 3.46 -10.72
CA PHE A 20 -0.69 2.05 -11.16
C PHE A 20 0.09 1.82 -12.46
N SER A 21 0.17 2.84 -13.32
CA SER A 21 1.02 2.81 -14.53
C SER A 21 2.50 2.88 -14.16
N LYS A 22 3.26 1.83 -14.51
CA LYS A 22 4.73 1.81 -14.41
C LYS A 22 5.38 2.97 -15.16
N LYS A 23 4.83 3.39 -16.31
CA LYS A 23 5.37 4.52 -17.09
C LYS A 23 5.33 5.80 -16.26
N VAL A 24 4.18 6.08 -15.63
CA VAL A 24 3.97 7.26 -14.78
C VAL A 24 4.83 7.17 -13.52
N LEU A 25 4.88 6.02 -12.86
CA LEU A 25 5.77 5.81 -11.71
C LEU A 25 7.24 6.07 -12.05
N ARG A 26 7.70 5.66 -13.24
CA ARG A 26 9.05 5.94 -13.71
C ARG A 26 9.29 7.44 -13.89
N LEU A 27 8.34 8.18 -14.45
CA LEU A 27 8.40 9.65 -14.56
C LEU A 27 8.43 10.32 -13.18
N MET A 28 7.75 9.73 -12.19
CA MET A 28 7.77 10.16 -10.80
C MET A 28 9.05 9.74 -10.02
N ASN A 29 10.01 9.05 -10.64
CA ASN A 29 11.15 8.39 -9.98
C ASN A 29 10.73 7.42 -8.85
N LYS A 30 9.56 6.80 -9.01
CA LYS A 30 8.95 5.83 -8.09
C LYS A 30 8.68 4.48 -8.73
N ASP A 31 9.44 4.14 -9.78
CA ASP A 31 9.49 2.77 -10.32
C ASP A 31 10.18 1.85 -9.31
N ARG A 32 9.40 1.36 -8.34
CA ARG A 32 9.84 0.37 -7.36
C ARG A 32 8.81 -0.74 -7.24
N PRO A 33 9.19 -2.01 -7.43
CA PRO A 33 8.33 -3.13 -7.05
C PRO A 33 8.19 -3.13 -5.52
N GLY A 34 6.97 -3.33 -5.03
CA GLY A 34 6.75 -3.41 -3.59
C GLY A 34 5.29 -3.41 -3.17
N LEU A 35 4.38 -2.86 -3.98
CA LEU A 35 2.96 -2.81 -3.63
C LEU A 35 2.33 -4.20 -3.51
N GLU A 36 2.62 -5.10 -4.45
CA GLU A 36 2.09 -6.47 -4.42
C GLU A 36 2.65 -7.29 -3.26
N GLU A 37 3.97 -7.22 -3.03
CA GLU A 37 4.62 -7.89 -1.90
C GLU A 37 4.11 -7.36 -0.56
N PHE A 38 3.92 -6.05 -0.47
CA PHE A 38 3.32 -5.42 0.71
C PHE A 38 1.90 -5.90 0.96
N GLN A 39 1.05 -5.96 -0.07
CA GLN A 39 -0.32 -6.48 0.05
C GLN A 39 -0.33 -7.94 0.52
N LYS A 40 0.54 -8.79 -0.05
CA LYS A 40 0.69 -10.20 0.38
C LYS A 40 1.11 -10.28 1.85
N MET A 41 2.09 -9.47 2.25
CA MET A 41 2.55 -9.41 3.64
C MET A 41 1.45 -8.91 4.58
N PHE A 42 0.72 -7.85 4.20
CA PHE A 42 -0.38 -7.32 4.97
C PHE A 42 -1.46 -8.39 5.18
N ASN A 43 -1.94 -9.02 4.11
CA ASN A 43 -2.98 -10.06 4.19
C ASN A 43 -2.55 -11.24 5.06
N ARG A 44 -1.27 -11.66 4.98
CA ARG A 44 -0.72 -12.73 5.82
C ARG A 44 -0.75 -12.40 7.32
N PHE A 45 -0.50 -11.14 7.69
CA PHE A 45 -0.43 -10.70 9.09
C PHE A 45 -1.72 -10.05 9.60
N ASN A 46 -2.75 -9.96 8.75
CA ASN A 46 -4.03 -9.32 9.02
C ASN A 46 -5.28 -10.24 8.95
N PRO A 47 -5.20 -11.57 9.15
CA PRO A 47 -6.34 -12.45 8.83
C PRO A 47 -7.55 -12.31 9.78
N LYS A 48 -7.40 -11.65 10.93
CA LYS A 48 -8.43 -11.63 12.01
C LYS A 48 -8.75 -10.26 12.60
N SER A 49 -8.05 -9.19 12.20
CA SER A 49 -8.19 -7.86 12.79
C SER A 49 -9.28 -7.01 12.15
N GLY A 50 -9.87 -7.47 11.03
CA GLY A 50 -10.85 -6.69 10.25
C GLY A 50 -10.25 -5.44 9.61
N GLN A 51 -8.91 -5.30 9.59
CA GLN A 51 -8.29 -4.10 9.04
C GLN A 51 -8.27 -4.11 7.51
N SER A 52 -8.34 -2.94 6.90
CA SER A 52 -8.35 -2.74 5.44
C SER A 52 -7.20 -1.85 4.97
N LEU A 53 -6.88 -1.91 3.67
CA LEU A 53 -5.97 -0.97 3.03
C LEU A 53 -6.76 0.15 2.34
N ARG A 54 -6.30 1.39 2.49
CA ARG A 54 -6.75 2.52 1.66
C ARG A 54 -5.58 3.08 0.87
N TYR A 55 -5.81 3.27 -0.42
CA TYR A 55 -4.80 3.74 -1.35
C TYR A 55 -4.97 5.24 -1.62
N TYR A 56 -3.88 5.98 -1.60
CA TYR A 56 -3.79 7.33 -2.11
C TYR A 56 -3.09 7.34 -3.46
N LEU A 57 -3.82 7.77 -4.48
CA LEU A 57 -3.35 7.84 -5.85
C LEU A 57 -3.22 9.29 -6.25
N MET A 58 -2.13 9.60 -6.96
CA MET A 58 -1.97 10.85 -7.69
C MET A 58 -2.51 10.64 -9.10
N ILE A 59 -3.36 11.56 -9.53
CA ILE A 59 -4.00 11.53 -10.86
C ILE A 59 -3.57 12.76 -11.66
N GLY A 60 -3.53 12.62 -12.99
CA GLY A 60 -3.15 13.71 -13.90
C GLY A 60 -1.64 13.92 -14.06
N HIS A 61 -0.80 12.97 -13.63
CA HIS A 61 0.63 13.00 -13.95
C HIS A 61 0.87 12.52 -15.40
N PRO A 62 1.69 13.22 -16.19
CA PRO A 62 1.94 12.90 -17.61
C PRO A 62 2.63 11.55 -17.85
#